data_AF-A0A2N0FVF7-F1
#
_entry.id   AF-A0A2N0FVF7-F1
#
_cell.length_a   1.000
_cell.length_b   1.000
_cell.length_c   1.000
_cell.angle_alpha   90.00
_cell.angle_beta   90.00
_cell.angle_gamma   90.00
#
_symmetry.space_group_name_H-M   'P 1'
#
loop_
_entity.id
_entity.type
_entity.pdbx_description
1 polymer ?
#
loop_
_entity_poly.entity_id
_entity_poly.type
_entity_poly.pdbx_seq_one_letter_code
_entity_poly.pdbx_strand_id
1 'polypeptide(L)'
;MKIIYLTLVSLFLVGACHAQNEEDDIRKNLQMYIDGTSYSEPDKITAPFYEDALMFLSKKGQPIYILSAKEYAQLFEKREKGKFNGREGSILSIDIANDIATAKVEILIKDQNLRFIDLFLLKKLEGNWKIISKAATLLPN
;
A
#
# COMPACT_ATOMS: atom_id res chain seq x y z
N MET A 1 -25.09 37.58 4.40
CA MET A 1 -24.61 36.85 3.19
C MET A 1 -23.09 36.71 3.17
N LYS A 2 -22.28 37.80 3.18
CA LYS A 2 -20.80 37.71 3.18
C LYS A 2 -20.20 36.81 4.28
N ILE A 3 -20.72 36.88 5.51
CA ILE A 3 -20.27 36.03 6.63
C ILE A 3 -20.55 34.55 6.37
N ILE A 4 -21.72 34.20 5.82
CA ILE A 4 -22.10 32.81 5.50
C ILE A 4 -21.16 32.22 4.43
N TYR A 5 -20.83 33.00 3.39
CA TYR A 5 -19.85 32.58 2.38
C TYR A 5 -18.46 32.37 2.98
N LEU A 6 -18.02 33.23 3.91
CA LEU A 6 -16.74 33.08 4.59
C LEU A 6 -16.69 31.80 5.45
N THR A 7 -17.77 31.49 6.17
CA THR A 7 -17.89 30.26 6.97
C THR A 7 -17.89 29.01 6.11
N LEU A 8 -18.62 29.00 4.98
CA LEU A 8 -18.64 27.88 4.05
C LEU A 8 -17.28 27.62 3.41
N VAL A 9 -16.56 28.67 3.01
CA VAL A 9 -15.19 28.55 2.48
C VAL A 9 -14.24 28.00 3.55
N SER A 10 -14.33 28.49 4.79
CA SER A 10 -13.52 27.99 5.89
C SER A 10 -13.77 26.50 6.19
N LEU A 11 -15.03 26.06 6.18
CA LEU A 11 -15.36 24.65 6.44
C LEU A 11 -14.84 23.72 5.34
N PHE A 12 -14.90 24.17 4.07
CA PHE A 12 -14.37 23.44 2.93
C PHE A 12 -12.84 23.28 2.99
N LEU A 13 -12.12 24.34 3.38
CA LEU A 13 -10.65 24.31 3.51
C LEU A 13 -10.16 23.32 4.58
N VAL A 14 -10.87 23.24 5.72
CA VAL A 14 -10.52 22.29 6.79
C VAL A 14 -10.74 20.84 6.33
N GLY A 15 -11.84 20.56 5.64
CA GLY A 15 -12.12 19.24 5.08
C GLY A 15 -11.08 18.79 4.05
N ALA A 16 -10.68 19.69 3.14
CA ALA A 16 -9.65 19.40 2.15
C ALA A 16 -8.26 19.14 2.77
N CYS A 17 -7.88 19.91 3.80
CA CYS A 17 -6.61 19.71 4.50
C CYS A 17 -6.56 18.37 5.25
N HIS A 18 -7.67 17.98 5.88
CA HIS A 18 -7.76 16.69 6.55
C HIS A 18 -7.64 15.54 5.54
N ALA A 19 -8.37 15.58 4.42
CA ALA A 19 -8.29 14.56 3.38
C ALA A 19 -6.89 14.43 2.78
N GLN A 20 -6.19 15.56 2.55
CA GLN A 20 -4.79 15.55 2.09
C GLN A 20 -3.88 14.80 3.08
N ASN A 21 -4.06 15.04 4.38
CA ASN A 21 -3.26 14.37 5.41
C ASN A 21 -3.53 12.85 5.46
N GLU A 22 -4.79 12.43 5.29
CA GLU A 22 -5.12 10.99 5.21
C GLU A 22 -4.46 10.32 4.00
N GLU A 23 -4.50 10.96 2.83
CA GLU A 23 -3.86 10.41 1.62
C GLU A 23 -2.34 10.33 1.78
N ASP A 24 -1.71 11.36 2.35
CA ASP A 24 -0.26 11.38 2.59
C ASP A 24 0.18 10.26 3.56
N ASP A 25 -0.59 10.01 4.63
CA ASP A 25 -0.33 8.91 5.56
C ASP A 25 -0.49 7.52 4.91
N ILE A 26 -1.50 7.35 4.05
CA ILE A 26 -1.68 6.11 3.27
C ILE A 26 -0.50 5.93 2.31
N ARG A 27 -0.13 6.99 1.56
CA ARG A 27 1.01 6.96 0.64
C ARG A 27 2.29 6.60 1.34
N LYS A 28 2.54 7.13 2.54
CA LYS A 28 3.71 6.79 3.36
C LYS A 28 3.73 5.31 3.74
N ASN A 29 2.60 4.74 4.16
CA ASN A 29 2.50 3.30 4.47
C ASN A 29 2.75 2.42 3.24
N LEU A 30 2.14 2.77 2.11
CA LEU A 30 2.33 2.05 0.85
C LEU A 30 3.77 2.17 0.34
N GLN A 31 4.38 3.35 0.45
CA GLN A 31 5.77 3.58 0.07
C GLN A 31 6.73 2.78 0.94
N MET A 32 6.47 2.68 2.25
CA MET A 32 7.26 1.83 3.14
C MET A 32 7.23 0.35 2.71
N TYR A 33 6.06 -0.16 2.33
CA TYR A 33 5.94 -1.50 1.75
C TYR A 33 6.69 -1.62 0.41
N ILE A 34 6.53 -0.66 -0.49
CA ILE A 34 7.21 -0.64 -1.80
C ILE A 34 8.72 -0.70 -1.59
N ASP A 35 9.27 0.23 -0.82
CA ASP A 35 10.69 0.31 -0.49
C ASP A 35 11.18 -0.97 0.18
N GLY A 36 10.40 -1.51 1.13
CA GLY A 36 10.70 -2.77 1.79
C GLY A 36 10.89 -3.91 0.79
N THR A 37 10.01 -4.03 -0.21
CA THR A 37 10.17 -5.07 -1.25
C THR A 37 11.24 -4.72 -2.28
N SER A 38 11.50 -3.45 -2.57
CA SER A 38 12.50 -2.99 -3.55
C SER A 38 13.94 -3.09 -3.05
N TYR A 39 14.15 -2.88 -1.75
CA TYR A 39 15.46 -2.89 -1.09
C TYR A 39 15.67 -4.10 -0.17
N SER A 40 14.75 -5.06 -0.19
CA SER A 40 14.82 -6.29 0.60
C SER A 40 14.97 -6.03 2.10
N GLU A 41 14.07 -5.21 2.65
CA GLU A 41 14.04 -4.83 4.06
C GLU A 41 12.76 -5.37 4.74
N PRO A 42 12.80 -6.59 5.31
CA PRO A 42 11.62 -7.28 5.86
C PRO A 42 10.82 -6.43 6.86
N ASP A 43 11.50 -5.68 7.73
CA ASP A 43 10.83 -4.84 8.73
C ASP A 43 9.93 -3.78 8.08
N LYS A 44 10.38 -3.17 6.98
CA LYS A 44 9.58 -2.20 6.20
C LYS A 44 8.43 -2.85 5.45
N ILE A 45 8.58 -4.12 5.05
CA ILE A 45 7.48 -4.88 4.44
C ILE A 45 6.37 -5.10 5.47
N THR A 46 6.72 -5.47 6.70
CA THR A 46 5.74 -5.83 7.74
C THR A 46 5.15 -4.63 8.48
N ALA A 47 5.92 -3.57 8.71
CA ALA A 47 5.51 -2.42 9.52
C ALA A 47 4.16 -1.76 9.13
N PRO A 48 3.81 -1.60 7.83
CA PRO A 48 2.54 -0.98 7.47
C PRO A 48 1.34 -1.93 7.58
N PHE A 49 1.55 -3.23 7.81
CA PHE A 49 0.47 -4.21 7.92
C PHE A 49 -0.09 -4.27 9.35
N TYR A 50 -1.39 -4.57 9.43
CA TYR A 50 -2.00 -5.11 10.64
C TYR A 50 -1.47 -6.54 10.88
N GLU A 51 -1.35 -6.95 12.14
CA GLU A 51 -0.65 -8.19 12.52
C GLU A 51 -1.24 -9.46 11.86
N ASP A 52 -2.57 -9.50 11.71
CA ASP A 52 -3.30 -10.62 11.11
C ASP A 52 -3.66 -10.40 9.63
N ALA A 53 -3.06 -9.40 8.97
CA ALA A 53 -3.36 -9.11 7.58
C ALA A 53 -2.93 -10.25 6.66
N LEU A 54 -3.86 -10.69 5.80
CA LEU A 54 -3.63 -11.73 4.81
C LEU A 54 -3.31 -11.13 3.44
N MET A 55 -2.40 -11.78 2.74
CA MET A 55 -1.98 -11.45 1.38
C MET A 55 -2.41 -12.58 0.44
N PHE A 56 -3.32 -12.29 -0.49
CA PHE A 56 -3.74 -13.18 -1.56
C PHE A 56 -2.86 -12.95 -2.79
N LEU A 57 -1.97 -13.89 -3.08
CA LEU A 57 -0.89 -13.72 -4.04
C LEU A 57 -1.12 -14.59 -5.29
N SER A 58 -0.50 -14.17 -6.40
CA SER A 58 -0.45 -14.97 -7.62
C SER A 58 0.67 -16.00 -7.58
N LYS A 59 0.34 -17.26 -7.84
CA LYS A 59 1.30 -18.35 -7.97
C LYS A 59 0.83 -19.39 -8.99
N LYS A 60 1.70 -19.72 -9.95
CA LYS A 60 1.37 -20.67 -11.02
C LYS A 60 0.97 -22.03 -10.43
N GLY A 61 -0.16 -22.57 -10.86
CA GLY A 61 -0.68 -23.87 -10.40
C GLY A 61 -1.32 -23.84 -9.01
N GLN A 62 -1.43 -22.68 -8.36
CA GLN A 62 -2.07 -22.53 -7.05
C GLN A 62 -3.07 -21.37 -7.10
N PRO A 63 -4.38 -21.65 -7.30
CA PRO A 63 -5.41 -20.62 -7.49
C PRO A 63 -5.53 -19.64 -6.32
N ILE A 64 -5.32 -20.12 -5.10
CA ILE A 64 -5.34 -19.32 -3.87
C ILE A 64 -4.01 -19.58 -3.15
N TYR A 65 -3.12 -18.58 -3.18
CA TYR A 65 -1.87 -18.60 -2.43
C TYR A 65 -1.91 -17.49 -1.39
N ILE A 66 -2.05 -17.88 -0.12
CA ILE A 66 -2.22 -16.94 0.99
C ILE A 66 -0.93 -16.96 1.83
N LEU A 67 -0.44 -15.78 2.19
CA LEU A 67 0.61 -15.58 3.16
C LEU A 67 0.22 -14.46 4.13
N SER A 68 0.70 -14.53 5.36
CA SER A 68 0.79 -13.36 6.24
C SER A 68 1.86 -12.39 5.71
N ALA A 69 1.81 -11.13 6.17
CA ALA A 69 2.86 -10.15 5.87
C ALA A 69 4.26 -10.64 6.30
N LYS A 70 4.34 -11.36 7.43
CA LYS A 70 5.59 -11.92 7.96
C LYS A 70 6.14 -13.04 7.07
N GLU A 71 5.31 -13.99 6.65
CA GLU A 71 5.74 -15.06 5.74
C GLU A 71 6.14 -14.50 4.36
N TYR A 72 5.46 -13.46 3.88
CA TYR A 72 5.85 -12.77 2.65
C TYR A 72 7.20 -12.07 2.78
N ALA A 73 7.45 -11.40 3.91
CA ALA A 73 8.70 -10.70 4.18
C ALA A 73 9.91 -11.66 4.26
N GLN A 74 9.71 -12.89 4.74
CA GLN A 74 10.73 -13.95 4.77
C GLN A 74 11.29 -14.28 3.37
N LEU A 75 10.54 -14.05 2.30
CA LEU A 75 11.00 -14.26 0.92
C LEU A 75 12.12 -13.29 0.50
N PHE A 76 12.38 -12.25 1.31
CA PHE A 76 13.39 -11.23 1.08
C PHE A 76 14.60 -11.34 2.00
N GLU A 77 14.54 -12.14 3.08
CA GLU A 77 15.61 -12.24 4.08
C GLU A 77 16.97 -12.69 3.52
N LYS A 78 16.95 -13.56 2.50
CA LYS A 78 18.18 -14.09 1.88
C LYS A 78 18.80 -13.13 0.85
N ARG A 79 18.15 -12.01 0.55
CA ARG A 79 18.63 -11.01 -0.42
C ARG A 79 19.52 -10.00 0.28
N GLU A 80 20.35 -9.30 -0.50
CA GLU A 80 21.19 -8.22 0.01
C GLU A 80 20.33 -7.04 0.49
N LYS A 81 20.30 -6.81 1.81
CA LYS A 81 19.52 -5.75 2.45
C LYS A 81 20.02 -4.36 2.03
N GLY A 82 19.11 -3.45 1.73
CA GLY A 82 19.41 -2.07 1.33
C GLY A 82 19.83 -1.91 -0.13
N LYS A 83 19.95 -3.01 -0.89
CA LYS A 83 20.26 -2.98 -2.31
C LYS A 83 19.01 -3.10 -3.16
N PHE A 84 18.87 -2.19 -4.11
CA PHE A 84 17.77 -2.21 -5.07
C PHE A 84 17.78 -3.53 -5.87
N ASN A 85 16.65 -4.22 -5.88
CA ASN A 85 16.53 -5.57 -6.47
C ASN A 85 15.74 -5.61 -7.79
N GLY A 86 15.56 -4.46 -8.45
CA GLY A 86 14.87 -4.36 -9.74
C GLY A 86 13.35 -4.25 -9.66
N ARG A 87 12.77 -4.22 -8.45
CA ARG A 87 11.33 -3.99 -8.24
C ARG A 87 11.05 -2.50 -8.17
N GLU A 88 10.30 -1.97 -9.12
CA GLU A 88 9.85 -0.58 -9.14
C GLU A 88 8.36 -0.53 -8.79
N GLY A 89 8.01 0.16 -7.70
CA GLY A 89 6.61 0.33 -7.28
C GLY A 89 6.04 1.69 -7.63
N SER A 90 4.76 1.75 -7.97
CA SER A 90 4.04 3.00 -8.26
C SER A 90 2.61 2.94 -7.74
N ILE A 91 2.24 3.91 -6.90
CA ILE A 91 0.87 4.04 -6.39
C ILE A 91 0.01 4.65 -7.51
N LEU A 92 -0.94 3.87 -8.03
CA LEU A 92 -1.80 4.27 -9.16
C LEU A 92 -3.05 5.03 -8.70
N SER A 93 -3.65 4.61 -7.59
CA SER A 93 -4.85 5.25 -7.05
C SER A 93 -5.01 4.95 -5.56
N ILE A 94 -5.63 5.88 -4.84
CA ILE A 94 -6.10 5.74 -3.47
C ILE A 94 -7.55 6.26 -3.45
N ASP A 95 -8.44 5.52 -2.81
CA ASP A 95 -9.82 5.92 -2.57
C ASP A 95 -10.15 5.75 -1.09
N ILE A 96 -10.52 6.84 -0.42
CA ILE A 96 -10.69 6.93 1.03
C ILE A 96 -12.18 7.06 1.33
N ALA A 97 -12.71 6.16 2.16
CA ALA A 97 -14.06 6.20 2.69
C ALA A 97 -13.98 6.22 4.21
N ASN A 98 -13.99 7.42 4.80
CA ASN A 98 -13.88 7.63 6.25
C ASN A 98 -12.61 6.99 6.85
N ASP A 99 -12.76 5.91 7.62
CA ASP A 99 -11.70 5.20 8.33
C ASP A 99 -11.21 3.94 7.58
N ILE A 100 -11.66 3.75 6.34
CA ILE A 100 -11.16 2.71 5.44
C ILE A 100 -10.69 3.32 4.11
N ALA A 101 -9.81 2.61 3.42
CA ALA A 101 -9.37 3.01 2.09
C ALA A 101 -9.04 1.80 1.22
N THR A 102 -9.14 1.98 -0.09
CA THR A 102 -8.55 1.06 -1.06
C THR A 102 -7.40 1.74 -1.78
N ALA A 103 -6.37 0.98 -2.14
CA ALA A 103 -5.29 1.49 -2.97
C ALA A 103 -4.88 0.48 -4.03
N LYS A 104 -4.45 0.99 -5.19
CA LYS A 104 -3.88 0.19 -6.27
C LYS A 104 -2.43 0.57 -6.46
N VAL A 105 -1.53 -0.41 -6.42
CA VAL A 105 -0.10 -0.23 -6.66
C VAL A 105 0.31 -1.14 -7.81
N GLU A 106 1.13 -0.61 -8.70
CA GLU A 106 1.83 -1.38 -9.72
C GLU A 106 3.23 -1.73 -9.23
N ILE A 107 3.67 -2.96 -9.46
CA ILE A 107 5.07 -3.38 -9.28
C ILE A 107 5.60 -3.89 -10.62
N LEU A 108 6.66 -3.25 -11.11
CA LEU A 108 7.38 -3.65 -12.32
C LEU A 108 8.71 -4.33 -11.95
N ILE A 109 9.02 -5.43 -12.62
CA ILE A 109 10.33 -6.10 -12.58
C ILE A 109 10.80 -6.24 -14.02
N LYS A 110 11.45 -5.17 -14.53
CA LYS A 110 11.77 -5.01 -15.96
C LYS A 110 12.62 -6.14 -16.50
N ASP A 111 13.65 -6.54 -15.76
CA ASP A 111 14.59 -7.60 -16.17
C ASP A 111 13.93 -8.97 -16.35
N GLN A 112 12.79 -9.19 -15.70
CA GLN A 112 12.01 -10.44 -15.79
C GLN A 112 10.76 -10.29 -16.66
N ASN A 113 10.51 -9.10 -17.21
CA ASN A 113 9.27 -8.75 -17.88
C ASN A 113 8.04 -9.15 -17.05
N LEU A 114 8.00 -8.75 -15.78
CA LEU A 114 6.88 -9.01 -14.88
C LEU A 114 6.22 -7.71 -14.45
N ARG A 115 4.89 -7.68 -14.50
CA ARG A 115 4.06 -6.56 -14.05
C ARG A 115 2.96 -7.06 -13.13
N PHE A 116 2.97 -6.61 -11.88
CA PHE A 116 1.96 -6.94 -10.89
C PHE A 116 1.05 -5.75 -10.60
N ILE A 117 -0.22 -6.05 -10.32
CA ILE A 117 -1.15 -5.12 -9.69
C ILE A 117 -1.46 -5.66 -8.29
N ASP A 118 -1.09 -4.86 -7.30
CA ASP A 118 -1.45 -5.05 -5.90
C ASP A 118 -2.67 -4.17 -5.57
N LEU A 119 -3.71 -4.77 -5.00
CA LEU A 119 -4.85 -4.09 -4.40
C LEU A 119 -4.75 -4.20 -2.89
N PHE A 120 -4.83 -3.05 -2.21
CA PHE A 120 -4.77 -2.95 -0.76
C PHE A 120 -6.12 -2.55 -0.20
N LEU A 121 -6.50 -3.17 0.92
CA LEU A 121 -7.52 -2.67 1.81
C LEU A 121 -6.84 -2.15 3.07
N LEU A 122 -7.12 -0.91 3.42
CA LEU A 122 -6.53 -0.22 4.57
C LEU A 122 -7.61 0.20 5.57
N LYS A 123 -7.23 0.27 6.84
CA LYS A 123 -8.08 0.80 7.92
C LYS A 123 -7.27 1.74 8.81
N LYS A 124 -7.89 2.82 9.25
CA LYS A 124 -7.34 3.72 10.26
C LYS A 124 -7.62 3.16 11.65
N LEU A 125 -6.56 2.76 12.35
CA LEU A 125 -6.58 2.19 13.69
C LEU A 125 -5.86 3.15 14.64
N GLU A 126 -6.56 3.65 15.66
CA GLU A 126 -5.99 4.57 16.66
C GLU A 126 -5.22 5.75 16.04
N GLY A 127 -5.78 6.33 14.97
CA GLY A 127 -5.17 7.46 14.27
C GLY A 127 -4.12 7.08 13.20
N ASN A 128 -3.78 5.80 13.04
CA ASN A 128 -2.76 5.33 12.10
C ASN A 128 -3.35 4.43 11.01
N TRP A 129 -3.00 4.67 9.75
CA TRP A 129 -3.38 3.77 8.67
C TRP A 129 -2.58 2.48 8.70
N LYS A 130 -3.28 1.36 8.54
CA LYS A 130 -2.69 0.01 8.43
C LYS A 130 -3.30 -0.74 7.25
N ILE A 131 -2.46 -1.52 6.56
CA ILE A 131 -2.91 -2.47 5.55
C ILE A 131 -3.52 -3.66 6.27
N ILE A 132 -4.81 -3.91 6.05
CA ILE A 132 -5.54 -5.03 6.67
C ILE A 132 -5.72 -6.22 5.71
N SER A 133 -5.53 -6.01 4.41
CA SER A 133 -5.49 -7.08 3.40
C SER A 133 -4.80 -6.62 2.12
N LYS A 134 -4.21 -7.56 1.39
CA LYS A 134 -3.68 -7.34 0.03
C LYS A 134 -4.12 -8.45 -0.92
N ALA A 135 -4.47 -8.11 -2.15
CA ALA A 135 -4.58 -9.07 -3.25
C ALA A 135 -3.62 -8.68 -4.39
N ALA A 136 -3.01 -9.65 -5.07
CA ALA A 136 -2.06 -9.40 -6.15
C ALA A 136 -2.34 -10.27 -7.38
N THR A 137 -2.36 -9.63 -8.55
CA THR A 137 -2.36 -10.33 -9.84
C THR A 137 -1.08 -10.07 -10.61
N LEU A 138 -0.56 -11.11 -11.27
CA LEU A 138 0.40 -10.94 -12.36
C LEU A 138 -0.39 -10.63 -13.64
N LEU A 139 -0.06 -9.55 -14.33
CA LEU A 139 -0.65 -9.25 -15.64
C LEU A 139 0.04 -10.09 -16.73
N PRO A 140 -0.71 -10.53 -17.76
CA PRO A 140 -0.10 -11.09 -18.95
C PRO A 140 0.74 -10.01 -19.66
N ASN A 141 1.85 -10.45 -20.26
CA ASN A 141 2.69 -9.62 -21.12
C ASN A 141 2.08 -9.47 -22.51
#